data_AF-A0A7Z9UNN4-F1
#
_entry.id   AF-A0A7Z9UNN4-F1
#
_cell.length_a   1.000
_cell.length_b   1.000
_cell.length_c   1.000
_cell.angle_alpha   90.00
_cell.angle_beta   90.00
_cell.angle_gamma   90.00
#
_symmetry.space_group_name_H-M   'P 1'
#
loop_
_entity.id
_entity.type
_entity.pdbx_description
1 polymer ?
#
loop_
_entity_poly.entity_id
_entity_poly.type
_entity_poly.pdbx_seq_one_letter_code
_entity_poly.pdbx_strand_id
1 'polypeptide(L)'
;MSRRYVDDEPEFFMPENWRANPENKKQGSSETETVDWLLVNEKTPSFAVEQYYKRSFGLYKELLNAGVCAEQARMVLPLSMMTEWYWTGSLYAFARVCNLRCAKDTQKETRYVANRISKLIQPHFPHSWKHLITRGSVNDNSTPAAAAT
;
A
#
# COMPACT_ATOMS: atom_id res chain seq x y z
N MET A 1 3.45 -10.28 -10.84
CA MET A 1 4.15 -9.93 -12.08
C MET A 1 5.64 -9.92 -11.84
N SER A 2 6.39 -10.75 -12.59
CA SER A 2 7.84 -10.83 -12.46
C SER A 2 8.48 -9.98 -13.57
N ARG A 3 9.15 -8.89 -13.20
CA ARG A 3 9.90 -8.04 -14.15
C ARG A 3 11.19 -8.66 -14.69
N ARG A 4 11.34 -9.99 -14.57
CA ARG A 4 12.29 -10.75 -15.38
C ARG A 4 11.78 -11.00 -16.80
N TYR A 5 10.46 -10.87 -17.02
CA TYR A 5 9.78 -11.30 -18.25
C TYR A 5 8.73 -10.32 -18.76
N VAL A 6 8.67 -9.10 -18.22
CA VAL A 6 7.61 -8.13 -18.50
C VAL A 6 8.25 -6.80 -18.89
N ASP A 7 7.90 -6.33 -20.09
CA ASP A 7 8.42 -5.10 -20.71
C ASP A 7 7.55 -3.86 -20.40
N ASP A 8 6.46 -4.02 -19.65
CA ASP A 8 5.56 -2.91 -19.30
C ASP A 8 6.28 -1.83 -18.49
N GLU A 9 5.96 -0.56 -18.78
CA GLU A 9 6.58 0.57 -18.10
C GLU A 9 6.29 0.54 -16.58
N PRO A 10 7.29 0.82 -15.72
CA PRO A 10 7.11 0.93 -14.29
C PRO A 10 6.09 1.99 -13.91
N GLU A 11 4.99 1.58 -13.30
CA GLU A 11 4.16 2.51 -12.52
C GLU A 11 4.73 2.65 -11.10
N PHE A 12 4.74 3.88 -10.58
CA PHE A 12 5.20 4.19 -9.23
C PHE A 12 4.05 4.79 -8.42
N PHE A 13 3.87 4.29 -7.21
CA PHE A 13 2.93 4.84 -6.25
C PHE A 13 3.39 6.22 -5.76
N MET A 14 2.53 7.22 -5.90
CA MET A 14 2.70 8.54 -5.30
C MET A 14 1.57 8.77 -4.28
N PRO A 15 1.89 9.04 -3.01
CA PRO A 15 0.86 9.36 -2.02
C PRO A 15 0.23 10.72 -2.32
N GLU A 16 -1.07 10.88 -2.03
CA GLU A 16 -1.76 12.17 -2.12
C GLU A 16 -1.18 13.20 -1.15
N ASN A 17 -0.83 12.75 0.06
CA ASN A 17 -0.24 13.57 1.12
C ASN A 17 0.89 12.80 1.81
N TRP A 18 1.97 13.51 2.13
CA TRP A 18 3.09 12.95 2.90
C TRP A 18 2.78 13.07 4.38
N ARG A 19 2.63 11.94 5.07
CA ARG A 19 2.19 11.90 6.47
C ARG A 19 3.37 12.10 7.41
N ALA A 20 3.20 12.92 8.44
CA ALA A 20 4.21 13.10 9.48
C ALA A 20 4.37 11.85 10.36
N ASN A 21 5.45 11.80 11.13
CA ASN A 21 5.66 10.75 12.11
C ASN A 21 4.60 10.83 13.23
N PRO A 22 4.12 9.69 13.76
CA PRO A 22 3.20 9.71 14.88
C PRO A 22 3.94 10.17 16.16
N GLU A 23 3.23 10.85 17.06
CA GLU A 23 3.78 11.26 18.38
C GLU A 23 4.30 10.05 19.17
N ASN A 24 3.58 8.92 19.10
CA ASN A 24 4.01 7.64 19.64
C ASN A 24 4.84 6.87 18.60
N LYS A 25 6.16 7.05 18.63
CA LYS A 25 7.20 6.55 17.70
C LYS A 25 7.26 5.03 17.43
N LYS A 26 6.32 4.22 17.92
CA LYS A 26 6.43 2.76 17.82
C LYS A 26 5.93 2.22 16.48
N GLN A 27 4.75 2.63 15.97
CA GLN A 27 4.20 2.19 14.67
C GLN A 27 3.13 3.19 14.15
N GLY A 28 3.00 3.33 12.83
CA GLY A 28 1.95 4.13 12.19
C GLY A 28 2.44 5.47 11.62
N SER A 29 1.49 6.35 11.29
CA SER A 29 1.72 7.70 10.76
C SER A 29 0.74 8.66 11.42
N SER A 30 1.06 9.95 11.48
CA SER A 30 0.07 10.96 11.88
C SER A 30 -1.17 10.89 10.98
N GLU A 31 -2.37 10.99 11.57
CA GLU A 31 -3.63 11.04 10.84
C GLU A 31 -3.98 12.47 10.37
N THR A 32 -3.38 13.48 11.00
CA THR A 32 -3.74 14.89 10.83
C THR A 32 -2.59 15.75 10.29
N GLU A 33 -1.35 15.34 10.51
CA GLU A 33 -0.19 16.16 10.14
C GLU A 33 0.45 15.67 8.83
N THR A 34 0.74 16.64 7.95
CA THR A 34 1.40 16.43 6.67
C THR A 34 2.75 17.14 6.63
N VAL A 35 3.64 16.66 5.77
CA VAL A 35 4.94 17.27 5.48
C VAL A 35 4.87 17.86 4.07
N ASP A 36 4.89 19.18 3.99
CA ASP A 36 4.65 19.87 2.71
C ASP A 36 5.93 20.50 2.11
N TRP A 37 7.05 20.48 2.82
CA TRP A 37 8.32 21.07 2.37
C TRP A 37 9.50 20.11 2.61
N LEU A 38 10.52 20.17 1.74
CA LEU A 38 11.70 19.31 1.83
C LEU A 38 13.00 20.09 1.53
N LEU A 39 13.78 20.46 2.56
CA LEU A 39 15.08 21.15 2.44
C LEU A 39 15.12 22.39 1.51
N VAL A 40 16.29 23.05 1.44
CA VAL A 40 16.55 24.14 0.50
C VAL A 40 16.87 23.51 -0.86
N ASN A 41 16.02 23.76 -1.87
CA ASN A 41 16.07 23.36 -3.30
C ASN A 41 14.97 22.39 -3.76
N GLU A 42 14.28 21.70 -2.87
CA GLU A 42 13.14 20.84 -3.22
C GLU A 42 11.85 21.46 -2.66
N LYS A 43 10.99 21.96 -3.56
CA LYS A 43 9.83 22.77 -3.13
C LYS A 43 8.83 22.00 -2.29
N THR A 44 8.68 20.69 -2.55
CA THR A 44 7.80 19.76 -1.81
C THR A 44 8.36 18.35 -1.87
N PRO A 45 8.01 17.45 -0.93
CA PRO A 45 8.39 16.04 -1.00
C PRO A 45 7.91 15.35 -2.30
N SER A 46 6.70 15.69 -2.78
CA SER A 46 6.18 15.15 -4.04
C SER A 46 7.06 15.51 -5.23
N PHE A 47 7.54 16.76 -5.30
CA PHE A 47 8.45 17.18 -6.37
C PHE A 47 9.77 16.42 -6.31
N ALA A 48 10.39 16.32 -5.13
CA ALA A 48 11.62 15.58 -4.92
C ALA A 48 11.51 14.12 -5.39
N VAL A 49 10.43 13.45 -4.96
CA VAL A 49 10.16 12.05 -5.26
C VAL A 49 9.87 11.86 -6.75
N GLU A 50 9.15 12.77 -7.39
CA GLU A 50 8.94 12.74 -8.84
C GLU A 50 10.26 12.85 -9.62
N GLN A 51 11.17 13.75 -9.22
CA GLN A 51 12.50 13.85 -9.83
C GLN A 51 13.30 12.56 -9.63
N TYR A 52 13.22 11.96 -8.45
CA TYR A 52 13.88 10.68 -8.17
C TYR A 52 13.31 9.54 -9.03
N TYR A 53 11.99 9.46 -9.20
CA TYR A 53 11.36 8.45 -10.07
C TYR A 53 11.79 8.59 -11.52
N LYS A 54 11.85 9.82 -12.05
CA LYS A 54 12.35 10.07 -13.41
C LYS A 54 13.81 9.64 -13.58
N ARG A 55 14.68 9.98 -12.62
CA ARG A 55 16.11 9.63 -12.66
C ARG A 55 16.33 8.12 -12.53
N SER A 56 15.69 7.48 -11.56
CA SER A 56 15.80 6.02 -11.35
C SER A 56 15.29 5.23 -12.57
N PHE A 57 14.19 5.68 -13.19
CA PHE A 57 13.69 5.06 -14.41
C PHE A 57 14.61 5.30 -15.61
N GLY A 58 15.17 6.50 -15.76
CA GLY A 58 16.17 6.78 -16.79
C GLY A 58 17.38 5.85 -16.69
N LEU A 59 17.96 5.75 -15.49
CA LEU A 59 19.08 4.86 -15.21
C LEU A 59 18.73 3.39 -15.47
N TYR A 60 17.53 2.95 -15.11
CA TYR A 60 17.05 1.61 -15.44
C TYR A 60 17.09 1.34 -16.95
N LYS A 61 16.59 2.27 -17.78
CA LYS A 61 16.63 2.12 -19.25
C LYS A 61 18.06 2.12 -19.78
N GLU A 62 18.93 2.98 -19.25
CA GLU A 62 20.35 3.03 -19.63
C GLU A 62 21.06 1.70 -19.34
N LEU A 63 20.81 1.09 -18.17
CA LEU A 63 21.36 -0.21 -17.80
C LEU A 63 20.89 -1.32 -18.75
N LEU A 64 19.59 -1.34 -19.09
CA LEU A 64 19.06 -2.29 -20.06
C LEU A 64 19.69 -2.11 -21.45
N ASN A 65 19.82 -0.86 -21.91
CA ASN A 65 20.45 -0.54 -23.19
C ASN A 65 21.93 -0.92 -23.24
N ALA A 66 22.62 -0.86 -22.08
CA ALA A 66 24.00 -1.32 -21.94
C ALA A 66 24.14 -2.86 -21.88
N GLY A 67 23.04 -3.61 -21.93
CA GLY A 67 23.03 -5.07 -21.91
C GLY A 67 23.04 -5.70 -20.50
N VAL A 68 22.79 -4.92 -19.44
CA VAL A 68 22.63 -5.45 -18.09
C VAL A 68 21.34 -6.25 -18.00
N CYS A 69 21.37 -7.42 -17.35
CA CYS A 69 20.18 -8.23 -17.19
C CYS A 69 19.09 -7.51 -16.36
N ALA A 70 17.83 -7.68 -16.74
CA ALA A 70 16.69 -6.98 -16.12
C ALA A 70 16.60 -7.18 -14.59
N GLU A 71 17.06 -8.33 -14.07
CA GLU A 71 17.07 -8.61 -12.64
C GLU A 71 18.06 -7.77 -11.84
N GLN A 72 19.16 -7.34 -12.47
CA GLN A 72 20.13 -6.43 -11.87
C GLN A 72 19.75 -4.98 -12.14
N ALA A 73 19.29 -4.68 -13.37
CA ALA A 73 18.84 -3.34 -13.72
C ALA A 73 17.71 -2.86 -12.78
N ARG A 74 16.74 -3.74 -12.44
CA ARG A 74 15.63 -3.38 -11.55
C ARG A 74 16.04 -3.00 -10.12
N MET A 75 17.28 -3.27 -9.69
CA MET A 75 17.75 -2.93 -8.35
C MET A 75 17.79 -1.41 -8.10
N VAL A 76 17.82 -0.60 -9.17
CA VAL A 76 17.79 0.87 -9.07
C VAL A 76 16.38 1.44 -8.93
N LEU A 77 15.35 0.63 -9.17
CA LEU A 77 13.96 1.07 -9.10
C LEU A 77 13.51 1.22 -7.64
N PRO A 78 12.70 2.24 -7.32
CA PRO A 78 12.24 2.49 -5.97
C PRO A 78 11.27 1.41 -5.46
N LEU A 79 11.20 1.25 -4.14
CA LEU A 79 10.24 0.35 -3.47
C LEU A 79 8.77 0.76 -3.64
N SER A 80 8.51 2.00 -4.06
CA SER A 80 7.17 2.49 -4.38
C SER A 80 6.64 1.98 -5.73
N MET A 81 7.42 1.17 -6.44
CA MET A 81 7.01 0.57 -7.71
C MET A 81 5.80 -0.35 -7.52
N MET A 82 4.77 -0.13 -8.34
CA MET A 82 3.58 -0.96 -8.34
C MET A 82 3.91 -2.38 -8.84
N THR A 83 3.32 -3.34 -8.15
CA THR A 83 3.44 -4.76 -8.45
C THR A 83 2.08 -5.42 -8.29
N GLU A 84 1.85 -6.45 -9.09
CA GLU A 84 0.64 -7.24 -9.05
C GLU A 84 1.00 -8.64 -8.60
N TRP A 85 0.11 -9.29 -7.86
CA TRP A 85 0.29 -10.67 -7.45
C TRP A 85 -1.07 -11.37 -7.34
N TYR A 86 -1.07 -12.67 -7.59
CA TYR A 86 -2.20 -13.51 -7.26
C TYR A 86 -2.04 -14.00 -5.82
N TRP A 87 -3.11 -13.90 -5.04
CA TRP A 87 -3.13 -14.37 -3.67
C TRP A 87 -4.29 -15.34 -3.44
N THR A 88 -3.94 -16.60 -3.14
CA THR A 88 -4.90 -17.63 -2.75
C THR A 88 -4.67 -18.00 -1.29
N GLY A 89 -5.75 -18.23 -0.55
CA GLY A 89 -5.70 -18.61 0.85
C GLY A 89 -7.04 -19.13 1.34
N SER A 90 -7.04 -19.77 2.51
CA SER A 90 -8.29 -20.19 3.16
C SER A 90 -9.02 -18.99 3.77
N LEU A 91 -10.32 -19.14 4.02
CA LEU A 91 -11.13 -18.12 4.72
C LEU A 91 -10.48 -17.72 6.05
N TYR A 92 -9.97 -18.69 6.81
CA TYR A 92 -9.28 -18.46 8.07
C TYR A 92 -7.98 -17.67 7.89
N ALA A 93 -7.21 -17.95 6.83
CA ALA A 93 -5.99 -17.20 6.54
C ALA A 93 -6.29 -15.72 6.27
N PHE A 94 -7.31 -15.43 5.45
CA PHE A 94 -7.72 -14.05 5.18
C PHE A 94 -8.29 -13.37 6.43
N ALA A 95 -9.03 -14.08 7.27
CA ALA A 95 -9.52 -13.51 8.53
C ALA A 95 -8.37 -13.09 9.45
N ARG A 96 -7.33 -13.92 9.60
CA ARG A 96 -6.13 -13.55 10.38
C ARG A 96 -5.42 -12.33 9.80
N VAL A 97 -5.27 -12.25 8.47
CA VAL A 97 -4.70 -11.08 7.80
C VAL A 97 -5.50 -9.83 8.13
N CYS A 98 -6.83 -9.87 7.96
CA CYS A 98 -7.69 -8.74 8.25
C CYS A 98 -7.62 -8.32 9.72
N ASN A 99 -7.61 -9.27 10.66
CA ASN A 99 -7.48 -8.98 12.08
C ASN A 99 -6.16 -8.25 12.43
N LEU A 100 -5.06 -8.58 11.74
CA LEU A 100 -3.76 -7.94 11.96
C LEU A 100 -3.58 -6.63 11.20
N ARG A 101 -4.13 -6.54 9.98
CA ARG A 101 -3.79 -5.47 9.02
C ARG A 101 -4.87 -4.41 8.87
N CYS A 102 -6.07 -4.64 9.36
CA CYS A 102 -7.11 -3.61 9.38
C CYS A 102 -6.94 -2.65 10.58
N ALA A 103 -6.08 -2.99 11.54
CA ALA A 103 -5.77 -2.16 12.71
C ALA A 103 -5.21 -0.77 12.35
N LYS A 104 -5.50 0.23 13.19
CA LYS A 104 -5.18 1.65 12.93
C LYS A 104 -3.68 1.96 12.93
N ASP A 105 -2.92 1.23 13.73
CA ASP A 105 -1.46 1.30 13.84
C ASP A 105 -0.72 0.72 12.62
N THR A 106 -1.40 -0.10 11.81
CA THR A 106 -0.85 -0.63 10.57
C THR A 106 -0.65 0.49 9.54
N GLN A 107 0.32 0.32 8.64
CA GLN A 107 0.50 1.21 7.51
C GLN A 107 -0.80 1.34 6.67
N LYS A 108 -1.18 2.58 6.33
CA LYS A 108 -2.43 2.92 5.63
C LYS A 108 -2.62 2.15 4.32
N GLU A 109 -1.56 2.00 3.52
CA GLU A 109 -1.59 1.29 2.24
C GLU A 109 -1.95 -0.19 2.42
N THR A 110 -1.30 -0.87 3.37
CA THR A 110 -1.60 -2.27 3.71
C THR A 110 -3.00 -2.41 4.31
N ARG A 111 -3.40 -1.46 5.16
CA ARG A 111 -4.76 -1.42 5.73
C ARG A 111 -5.83 -1.23 4.66
N TYR A 112 -5.57 -0.43 3.62
CA TYR A 112 -6.48 -0.26 2.50
C TYR A 112 -6.75 -1.61 1.82
N VAL A 113 -5.71 -2.37 1.49
CA VAL A 113 -5.83 -3.69 0.87
C VAL A 113 -6.60 -4.67 1.78
N ALA A 114 -6.24 -4.74 3.06
CA ALA A 114 -6.90 -5.65 4.01
C ALA A 114 -8.39 -5.31 4.21
N ASN A 115 -8.75 -4.02 4.28
CA ASN A 115 -10.15 -3.60 4.36
C ASN A 115 -10.93 -3.97 3.09
N ARG A 116 -10.31 -3.85 1.90
CA ARG A 116 -10.96 -4.29 0.65
C ARG A 116 -11.18 -5.80 0.62
N ILE A 117 -10.21 -6.59 1.08
CA ILE A 117 -10.37 -8.05 1.23
C ILE A 117 -11.56 -8.36 2.15
N SER A 118 -11.63 -7.73 3.32
CA SER A 118 -12.73 -7.94 4.27
C SER A 118 -14.10 -7.62 3.67
N LYS A 119 -14.22 -6.47 2.98
CA LYS A 119 -15.45 -6.05 2.30
C LYS A 119 -15.90 -7.00 1.20
N LEU A 120 -14.96 -7.61 0.47
CA LEU A 120 -15.28 -8.56 -0.59
C LEU A 120 -15.68 -9.93 -0.02
N ILE A 121 -15.07 -10.38 1.08
CA ILE A 121 -15.34 -11.70 1.66
C ILE A 121 -16.67 -11.72 2.43
N GLN A 122 -17.01 -10.63 3.13
CA GLN A 122 -18.15 -10.56 4.03
C GLN A 122 -19.50 -10.96 3.39
N PRO A 123 -19.86 -10.53 2.17
CA PRO A 123 -21.11 -10.94 1.52
C PRO A 123 -21.15 -12.43 1.15
N HIS A 124 -20.00 -13.06 0.88
CA HIS A 124 -19.94 -14.47 0.49
C HIS A 124 -19.99 -15.43 1.69
N PHE A 125 -19.45 -15.02 2.85
CA PHE A 125 -19.38 -15.86 4.05
C PHE A 125 -19.86 -15.13 5.31
N PRO A 126 -21.10 -14.61 5.34
CA PRO A 126 -21.53 -13.66 6.37
C PRO A 126 -21.49 -14.23 7.79
N HIS A 127 -21.89 -15.48 7.97
CA HIS A 127 -21.90 -16.13 9.28
C HIS A 127 -20.48 -16.42 9.78
N SER A 128 -19.66 -17.09 8.97
CA SER A 128 -18.28 -17.43 9.35
C SER A 128 -17.44 -16.17 9.55
N TRP A 129 -17.54 -15.19 8.65
CA TRP A 129 -16.74 -13.97 8.71
C TRP A 129 -17.03 -13.15 9.97
N LYS A 130 -18.31 -13.04 10.36
CA LYS A 130 -18.73 -12.38 11.60
C LYS A 130 -18.04 -12.94 12.85
N HIS A 131 -17.81 -14.26 12.90
CA HIS A 131 -17.17 -14.92 14.04
C HIS A 131 -15.64 -14.98 13.95
N LEU A 132 -15.08 -14.89 12.74
CA LEU A 132 -13.64 -14.94 12.51
C LEU A 132 -12.94 -13.59 12.67
N ILE A 133 -13.67 -12.49 12.49
CA ILE A 133 -13.14 -11.13 12.62
C ILE A 133 -13.35 -10.59 14.03
N THR A 134 -12.29 -10.06 14.65
CA THR A 134 -12.35 -9.43 15.96
C THR A 134 -13.07 -8.08 15.87
N ARG A 135 -14.11 -7.86 16.68
CA ARG A 135 -14.83 -6.57 16.77
C ARG A 135 -13.83 -5.44 17.06
N GLY A 136 -13.75 -4.45 16.17
CA GLY A 136 -12.83 -3.31 16.26
C GLY A 136 -11.65 -3.34 15.27
N SER A 137 -11.42 -4.45 14.58
CA SER A 137 -10.34 -4.54 13.58
C SER A 137 -10.71 -3.92 12.23
N VAL A 138 -11.97 -3.99 11.81
CA VAL A 138 -12.44 -3.45 10.51
C VAL A 138 -13.18 -2.14 10.77
N ASN A 139 -12.74 -1.05 10.14
CA ASN A 139 -13.49 0.22 10.11
C ASN A 139 -14.78 0.01 9.30
N ASP A 140 -15.85 -0.35 10.00
CA ASP A 140 -17.17 -0.53 9.42
C ASP A 140 -17.85 0.84 9.24
N ASN A 141 -17.62 1.48 8.09
CA ASN A 141 -18.46 2.58 7.61
C ASN A 141 -19.67 2.06 6.82
N SER A 142 -20.15 0.84 7.08
CA SER A 142 -21.22 0.19 6.33
C SER A 142 -22.30 -0.46 7.18
N THR A 143 -22.49 -0.01 8.43
CA THR A 143 -23.76 -0.28 9.13
C THR A 143 -24.77 0.83 8.73
N PRO A 144 -25.77 0.59 7.85
CA PRO A 144 -26.95 1.43 7.86
C PRO A 144 -27.66 1.20 9.20
N ALA A 145 -28.02 2.29 9.87
CA ALA A 145 -28.78 2.27 11.10
C ALA A 145 -29.96 1.27 10.98
N ALA A 146 -29.90 0.19 11.75
CA ALA A 146 -31.04 -0.69 11.91
C ALA A 146 -32.16 0.14 12.54
N ALA A 147 -33.21 0.38 11.75
CA ALA A 147 -34.43 1.03 12.17
C ALA A 147 -35.04 0.24 13.34
N ALA A 148 -35.09 0.87 14.50
CA ALA A 148 -35.95 0.46 15.59
C ALA A 148 -37.36 1.00 15.30
N THR A 149 -38.27 0.08 15.00
CA THR A 149 -39.72 0.21 15.16
C THR A 149 -40.21 -1.09 15.75
#